data_AF-A0AAV9C5T6-F1
#
_entry.id   AF-A0AAV9C5T6-F1
#
_cell.length_a   1.000
_cell.length_b   1.000
_cell.length_c   1.000
_cell.angle_alpha   90.00
_cell.angle_beta   90.00
_cell.angle_gamma   90.00
#
_symmetry.space_group_name_H-M   'P 1'
#
loop_
_entity.id
_entity.type
_entity.pdbx_description
1 polymer ?
#
loop_
_entity_poly.entity_id
_entity_poly.type
_entity_poly.pdbx_seq_one_letter_code
_entity_poly.pdbx_strand_id
1 'polypeptide(L)'
;MHHLHCKQDCGAWVLPIYLPFTPYYRALAARRRIYDRFSAIVDERWRRLEDGSLSPNNDVITAMLSMKDEEGRMVPRPEILDNLIKLVMASHDPGVSLNASFVRHLAMNEVTLKHICDEHTKILSETKDGNLTWSDVQKMKYTWRVAQELMRFIG
;
A
#
# COMPACT_ATOMS: atom_id res chain seq x y z
N MET A 1 13.45 -2.79 8.68
CA MET A 1 12.75 -2.22 7.49
C MET A 1 12.52 -0.71 7.61
N HIS A 2 12.22 -0.15 8.79
CA HIS A 2 12.06 1.31 9.00
C HIS A 2 13.20 2.21 8.46
N HIS A 3 14.47 1.80 8.55
CA HIS A 3 15.60 2.61 8.05
C HIS A 3 15.74 2.69 6.52
N LEU A 4 15.05 1.83 5.77
CA LEU A 4 15.12 1.83 4.29
C LEU A 4 14.12 2.84 3.69
N HIS A 5 12.93 2.95 4.28
CA HIS A 5 11.87 3.88 3.84
C HIS A 5 12.29 5.35 4.03
N CYS A 6 12.70 5.73 5.24
CA CYS A 6 13.15 7.09 5.55
C CYS A 6 14.30 7.58 4.64
N LYS A 7 15.18 6.68 4.16
CA LYS A 7 16.28 7.06 3.24
C LYS A 7 15.81 7.28 1.80
N GLN A 8 14.71 6.69 1.40
CA GLN A 8 14.19 6.75 0.04
C GLN A 8 13.28 7.96 -0.15
N ASP A 9 12.44 8.25 0.85
CA ASP A 9 11.52 9.39 0.83
C ASP A 9 12.29 10.71 0.90
N CYS A 10 13.30 10.82 1.78
CA CYS A 10 14.22 11.95 1.79
C CYS A 10 15.05 12.08 0.51
N GLY A 11 15.13 11.06 -0.35
CA GLY A 11 15.82 11.10 -1.63
C GLY A 11 15.02 11.70 -2.77
N ALA A 12 13.69 11.61 -2.71
CA ALA A 12 12.79 12.14 -3.74
C ALA A 12 12.63 13.66 -3.66
N TRP A 13 12.76 14.22 -2.45
CA TRP A 13 12.56 15.64 -2.15
C TRP A 13 13.87 16.44 -1.95
N VAL A 14 15.03 15.85 -2.24
CA VAL A 14 16.34 16.52 -2.16
C VAL A 14 16.89 16.85 -3.53
N LEU A 15 17.79 17.83 -3.59
CA LEU A 15 18.53 18.15 -4.79
C LEU A 15 19.21 16.88 -5.35
N PRO A 16 19.08 16.60 -6.66
CA PRO A 16 19.57 15.37 -7.28
C PRO A 16 21.11 15.41 -7.46
N ILE A 17 21.84 15.49 -6.36
CA ILE A 17 23.30 15.54 -6.32
C ILE A 17 23.82 14.14 -6.03
N TYR A 18 24.47 13.53 -7.03
CA TYR A 18 25.03 12.19 -6.95
C TYR A 18 26.41 12.19 -6.29
N LEU A 19 26.44 12.18 -4.96
CA LEU A 19 27.67 12.07 -4.17
C LEU A 19 27.48 11.00 -3.07
N PRO A 20 28.49 10.19 -2.74
CA PRO A 20 28.35 9.01 -1.89
C PRO A 20 27.83 9.29 -0.47
N PHE A 21 27.90 10.54 -0.02
CA PHE A 21 27.40 11.00 1.29
C PHE A 21 25.97 11.58 1.24
N THR A 22 25.41 11.84 0.05
CA THR A 22 24.11 12.51 -0.07
C THR A 22 22.94 11.57 0.26
N PRO A 23 21.80 12.13 0.71
CA PRO A 23 20.56 11.36 0.81
C PRO A 23 20.14 10.77 -0.53
N TYR A 24 20.35 11.49 -1.64
CA TYR A 24 20.04 11.02 -3.00
C TYR A 24 20.79 9.73 -3.38
N TYR A 25 22.10 9.65 -3.12
CA TYR A 25 22.87 8.42 -3.37
C TYR A 25 22.34 7.24 -2.54
N ARG A 26 22.02 7.49 -1.26
CA ARG A 26 21.45 6.47 -0.37
C ARG A 26 20.07 6.00 -0.84
N ALA A 27 19.25 6.91 -1.36
CA ALA A 27 17.94 6.61 -1.92
C ALA A 27 18.03 5.75 -3.18
N LEU A 28 18.97 6.04 -4.08
CA LEU A 28 19.24 5.21 -5.27
C LEU A 28 19.69 3.80 -4.89
N ALA A 29 20.57 3.67 -3.88
CA ALA A 29 20.98 2.37 -3.36
C ALA A 29 19.80 1.59 -2.73
N ALA A 30 18.92 2.28 -2.00
CA ALA A 30 17.70 1.68 -1.45
C ALA A 30 16.73 1.23 -2.56
N ARG A 31 16.50 2.09 -3.56
CA ARG A 31 15.68 1.78 -4.74
C ARG A 31 16.20 0.55 -5.47
N ARG A 32 17.53 0.41 -5.65
CA ARG A 32 18.12 -0.77 -6.29
C ARG A 32 17.83 -2.05 -5.52
N ARG A 33 17.97 -2.04 -4.19
CA ARG A 33 17.65 -3.21 -3.35
C ARG A 33 16.19 -3.62 -3.43
N ILE A 34 15.29 -2.64 -3.52
CA ILE A 34 13.85 -2.88 -3.68
C ILE A 34 13.56 -3.44 -5.06
N TYR A 35 14.17 -2.87 -6.09
CA TYR A 35 14.08 -3.34 -7.47
C TYR A 35 14.49 -4.81 -7.58
N ASP A 36 15.64 -5.19 -7.00
CA ASP A 36 16.14 -6.57 -7.03
C ASP A 36 15.16 -7.56 -6.38
N ARG A 37 14.53 -7.17 -5.25
CA ARG A 37 13.53 -8.01 -4.56
C ARG A 37 12.25 -8.15 -5.37
N PHE A 38 11.73 -7.05 -5.90
CA PHE A 38 10.50 -7.09 -6.67
C PHE A 38 10.69 -7.77 -8.03
N SER A 39 11.86 -7.64 -8.67
CA SER A 39 12.19 -8.40 -9.88
C SER A 39 12.05 -9.90 -9.65
N ALA A 40 12.63 -10.42 -8.57
CA ALA A 40 12.52 -11.84 -8.23
C ALA A 40 11.06 -12.30 -8.02
N ILE A 41 10.22 -11.44 -7.42
CA ILE A 41 8.79 -11.74 -7.24
C ILE A 41 8.07 -11.73 -8.58
N VAL A 42 8.30 -10.72 -9.43
CA VAL A 42 7.67 -10.60 -10.75
C VAL A 42 8.05 -11.78 -11.64
N ASP A 43 9.32 -12.18 -11.65
CA ASP A 43 9.81 -13.31 -12.44
C ASP A 43 9.18 -14.64 -12.00
N GLU A 44 9.04 -14.88 -10.69
CA GLU A 44 8.36 -16.08 -10.19
C GLU A 44 6.86 -16.08 -10.53
N ARG A 45 6.18 -14.92 -10.43
CA ARG A 45 4.76 -14.81 -10.82
C ARG A 45 4.57 -15.02 -12.31
N TRP A 46 5.48 -14.53 -13.13
CA TRP A 46 5.47 -14.73 -14.58
C TRP A 46 5.58 -16.21 -14.94
N ARG A 47 6.59 -16.91 -14.41
CA ARG A 47 6.79 -18.34 -14.66
C ARG A 47 5.55 -19.16 -14.27
N ARG A 48 4.98 -18.84 -13.11
CA ARG A 48 3.74 -19.48 -12.63
C ARG A 48 2.52 -19.17 -13.49
N LEU A 49 2.47 -18.03 -14.16
CA LEU A 49 1.42 -17.66 -15.10
C LEU A 49 1.58 -18.43 -16.42
N GLU A 50 2.82 -18.56 -16.94
CA GLU A 50 3.15 -19.37 -18.12
C GLU A 50 2.82 -20.86 -17.91
N ASP A 51 3.15 -21.39 -16.73
CA ASP A 51 2.86 -22.78 -16.34
C ASP A 51 1.36 -23.03 -16.07
N GLY A 52 0.50 -22.00 -16.17
CA GLY A 52 -0.94 -22.08 -15.92
C GLY A 52 -1.34 -22.26 -14.45
N SER A 53 -0.38 -22.16 -13.52
CA SER A 53 -0.60 -22.34 -12.08
C SER A 53 -1.22 -21.12 -11.38
N LEU A 54 -1.26 -19.97 -12.05
CA LEU A 54 -1.88 -18.74 -11.57
C LEU A 54 -2.87 -18.20 -12.60
N SER A 55 -3.95 -17.61 -12.11
CA SER A 55 -4.90 -16.87 -12.94
C SER A 55 -4.43 -15.41 -13.08
N PRO A 56 -4.68 -14.75 -14.23
CA PRO A 56 -4.46 -13.32 -14.42
C PRO A 56 -4.99 -12.43 -13.29
N ASN A 57 -6.09 -12.81 -12.65
CA ASN A 57 -6.76 -12.00 -11.61
C ASN A 57 -6.40 -12.39 -10.17
N ASN A 58 -5.33 -13.16 -9.95
CA ASN A 58 -4.95 -13.61 -8.62
C ASN A 58 -4.44 -12.46 -7.73
N ASP A 59 -3.69 -11.53 -8.31
CA ASP A 59 -3.12 -10.38 -7.61
C ASP A 59 -2.75 -9.25 -8.59
N VAL A 60 -2.35 -8.11 -8.04
CA VAL A 60 -1.99 -6.93 -8.82
C VAL A 60 -0.81 -7.19 -9.78
N ILE A 61 0.14 -8.05 -9.40
CA ILE A 61 1.31 -8.36 -10.25
C ILE A 61 0.88 -9.25 -11.42
N THR A 62 0.09 -10.30 -11.18
CA THR A 62 -0.43 -11.16 -12.26
C THR A 62 -1.36 -10.38 -13.19
N ALA A 63 -2.14 -9.43 -12.65
CA ALA A 63 -3.00 -8.56 -13.43
C ALA A 63 -2.14 -7.69 -14.36
N MET A 64 -1.14 -6.98 -13.82
CA MET A 64 -0.21 -6.18 -14.63
C MET A 64 0.55 -7.02 -15.67
N LEU A 65 0.97 -8.24 -15.31
CA LEU A 65 1.63 -9.17 -16.24
C LEU A 65 0.71 -9.68 -17.35
N SER A 66 -0.61 -9.63 -17.16
CA SER A 66 -1.59 -10.09 -18.16
C SER A 66 -2.20 -8.95 -18.96
N MET A 67 -1.91 -7.70 -18.59
CA MET A 67 -2.39 -6.51 -19.28
C MET A 67 -1.72 -6.36 -20.65
N LYS A 68 -2.55 -6.05 -21.64
CA LYS A 68 -2.12 -5.71 -23.00
C LYS A 68 -2.57 -4.30 -23.32
N ASP A 69 -1.74 -3.55 -24.06
CA ASP A 69 -2.11 -2.25 -24.60
C ASP A 69 -3.17 -2.38 -25.72
N GLU A 70 -3.60 -1.24 -26.26
CA GLU A 70 -4.59 -1.19 -27.36
C GLU A 70 -4.09 -1.89 -28.63
N GLU A 71 -2.77 -2.01 -28.78
CA GLU A 71 -2.11 -2.73 -29.87
C GLU A 71 -1.85 -4.22 -29.54
N GLY A 72 -2.29 -4.71 -28.38
CA GLY A 72 -2.14 -6.10 -27.95
C GLY A 72 -0.76 -6.47 -27.41
N ARG A 73 0.14 -5.50 -27.19
CA ARG A 73 1.48 -5.70 -26.64
C ARG A 73 1.44 -5.77 -25.13
N MET A 74 2.28 -6.63 -24.57
CA MET A 74 2.43 -6.82 -23.13
C MET A 74 3.23 -5.65 -22.54
N VAL A 75 2.87 -5.24 -21.31
CA VAL A 75 3.63 -4.22 -20.58
C VAL A 75 5.06 -4.72 -20.31
N PRO A 76 6.11 -3.94 -20.62
CA PRO A 76 7.48 -4.33 -20.33
C PRO A 76 7.72 -4.56 -18.83
N ARG A 77 8.46 -5.61 -18.47
CA ARG A 77 8.78 -5.93 -17.06
C ARG A 77 9.38 -4.76 -16.26
N PRO A 78 10.31 -3.95 -16.81
CA PRO A 78 10.84 -2.80 -16.09
C PRO A 78 9.77 -1.76 -15.72
N GLU A 79 8.74 -1.60 -16.56
CA GLU A 79 7.64 -0.68 -16.32
C GLU A 79 6.67 -1.22 -15.26
N ILE A 80 6.36 -2.52 -15.30
CA ILE A 80 5.59 -3.20 -14.24
C ILE A 80 6.27 -2.99 -12.88
N LEU A 81 7.59 -3.17 -12.85
CA LEU A 81 8.39 -3.02 -11.64
C LEU A 81 8.43 -1.57 -11.13
N ASP A 82 8.55 -0.59 -12.03
CA ASP A 82 8.47 0.83 -11.66
C ASP A 82 7.08 1.21 -11.12
N ASN A 83 6.01 0.70 -11.74
CA ASN A 83 4.64 0.91 -11.27
C ASN A 83 4.39 0.28 -9.90
N LEU A 84 4.93 -0.91 -9.64
CA LEU A 84 4.83 -1.57 -8.34
C LEU A 84 5.57 -0.77 -7.25
N ILE A 85 6.77 -0.28 -7.54
CA ILE A 85 7.53 0.56 -6.59
C ILE A 85 6.77 1.87 -6.32
N LYS A 86 6.25 2.53 -7.35
CA LYS A 86 5.43 3.75 -7.22
C LYS A 86 4.21 3.50 -6.34
N LEU A 87 3.49 2.40 -6.55
CA LEU A 87 2.30 2.06 -5.78
C LEU A 87 2.61 1.88 -4.28
N VAL A 88 3.71 1.20 -3.97
CA VAL A 88 4.15 1.01 -2.57
C VAL A 88 4.59 2.32 -1.93
N MET A 89 5.32 3.17 -2.68
CA MET A 89 5.71 4.48 -2.18
C MET A 89 4.49 5.38 -1.94
N ALA A 90 3.53 5.41 -2.87
CA ALA A 90 2.32 6.22 -2.77
C ALA A 90 1.42 5.82 -1.59
N SER A 91 1.41 4.55 -1.18
CA SER A 91 0.57 4.08 -0.07
C SER A 91 1.18 4.30 1.32
N HIS A 92 2.51 4.48 1.41
CA HIS A 92 3.22 4.52 2.68
C HIS A 92 2.91 5.80 3.47
N ASP A 93 3.25 6.97 2.93
CA ASP A 93 3.21 8.23 3.69
C ASP A 93 1.77 8.67 4.07
N PRO A 94 0.78 8.61 3.16
CA PRO A 94 -0.60 8.94 3.51
C PRO A 94 -1.19 7.95 4.51
N GLY A 95 -0.89 6.66 4.36
CA GLY A 95 -1.42 5.61 5.24
C GLY A 95 -0.91 5.72 6.67
N VAL A 96 0.39 5.99 6.85
CA VAL A 96 0.99 6.19 8.18
C VAL A 96 0.41 7.43 8.87
N SER A 97 0.29 8.54 8.14
CA SER A 97 -0.24 9.80 8.67
C SER A 97 -1.71 9.70 9.07
N LEU A 98 -2.53 9.01 8.25
CA LEU A 98 -3.92 8.74 8.55
C LEU A 98 -4.06 7.86 9.81
N ASN A 99 -3.31 6.77 9.89
CA ASN A 99 -3.37 5.87 11.05
C ASN A 99 -2.95 6.56 12.35
N ALA A 100 -1.86 7.32 12.33
CA ALA A 100 -1.40 8.07 13.50
C ALA A 100 -2.45 9.11 13.93
N SER A 101 -3.04 9.83 12.98
CA SER A 101 -4.10 10.81 13.25
C SER A 101 -5.37 10.15 13.77
N PHE A 102 -5.70 8.96 13.28
CA PHE A 102 -6.83 8.17 13.75
C PHE A 102 -6.66 7.78 15.23
N VAL A 103 -5.51 7.20 15.59
CA VAL A 103 -5.18 6.84 16.98
C VAL A 103 -5.20 8.07 17.88
N ARG A 104 -4.61 9.19 17.43
CA ARG A 104 -4.63 10.45 18.17
C ARG A 104 -6.06 10.97 18.36
N HIS A 105 -6.89 10.94 17.33
CA HIS A 105 -8.27 11.40 17.41
C HIS A 105 -9.08 10.58 18.41
N LEU A 106 -8.93 9.25 18.38
CA LEU A 106 -9.57 8.35 19.33
C LEU A 106 -9.12 8.61 20.78
N ALA A 107 -7.83 8.89 20.99
CA ALA A 107 -7.30 9.18 22.32
C ALA A 107 -7.79 10.54 22.87
N MET A 108 -8.14 11.49 22.00
CA MET A 108 -8.58 12.84 22.39
C MET A 108 -10.11 12.98 22.45
N ASN A 109 -10.87 12.05 21.88
CA ASN A 109 -12.33 12.13 21.81
C ASN A 109 -12.98 10.81 22.23
N GLU A 110 -13.31 10.72 23.52
CA GLU A 110 -13.97 9.56 24.12
C GLU A 110 -15.34 9.27 23.53
N VAL A 111 -16.06 10.30 23.05
CA VAL A 111 -17.37 10.13 22.43
C VAL A 111 -17.23 9.38 21.11
N THR A 112 -16.31 9.82 20.24
CA THR A 112 -16.00 9.14 18.98
C THR A 112 -15.52 7.71 19.22
N LEU A 113 -14.63 7.51 20.21
CA LEU A 113 -14.14 6.18 20.59
C LEU A 113 -15.29 5.26 20.98
N LYS A 114 -16.21 5.74 21.84
CA LYS A 114 -17.38 4.96 22.26
C LYS A 114 -18.25 4.57 21.07
N HIS A 115 -18.56 5.50 20.17
CA HIS A 115 -19.36 5.20 18.98
C HIS A 115 -18.71 4.15 18.06
N ILE A 116 -17.39 4.20 17.88
CA ILE A 116 -16.67 3.19 17.08
C ILE A 116 -16.66 1.84 17.80
N CYS A 117 -16.44 1.82 19.12
CA CYS A 117 -16.51 0.59 19.90
C CYS A 117 -17.90 -0.05 19.84
N ASP A 118 -18.96 0.74 19.97
CA ASP A 118 -20.35 0.27 19.86
C ASP A 118 -20.64 -0.29 18.45
N GLU A 119 -20.19 0.41 17.40
CA GLU A 119 -20.29 -0.04 16.00
C GLU A 119 -19.58 -1.38 15.79
N HIS A 120 -18.31 -1.49 16.19
CA HIS A 120 -17.51 -2.71 16.02
C HIS A 120 -18.05 -3.88 16.86
N THR A 121 -18.51 -3.62 18.09
CA THR A 121 -19.10 -4.65 18.95
C THR A 121 -20.38 -5.22 18.32
N LYS A 122 -21.22 -4.35 17.76
CA LYS A 122 -22.42 -4.79 17.02
C LYS A 122 -22.06 -5.66 15.82
N ILE A 123 -21.09 -5.24 15.01
CA ILE A 123 -20.66 -6.00 13.83
C ILE A 123 -20.09 -7.36 14.25
N LEU A 124 -19.22 -7.39 15.26
CA LEU A 124 -18.61 -8.63 15.77
C LEU A 124 -19.65 -9.61 16.33
N SER A 125 -20.75 -9.12 16.93
CA SER A 125 -21.83 -9.97 17.42
C SER A 125 -22.59 -10.71 16.30
N GLU A 126 -22.54 -10.19 15.08
CA GLU A 126 -23.15 -10.78 13.89
C GLU A 126 -22.18 -11.68 13.11
N THR A 127 -20.87 -11.58 13.39
CA THR A 127 -19.81 -12.37 12.74
C THR A 127 -19.72 -13.76 13.35
N LYS A 128 -19.89 -14.80 12.52
CA LYS A 128 -19.98 -16.19 13.00
C LYS A 128 -18.63 -16.88 13.26
N ASP A 129 -17.55 -16.42 12.63
CA ASP A 129 -16.27 -17.14 12.60
C ASP A 129 -15.07 -16.35 13.17
N GLY A 130 -15.31 -15.20 13.82
CA GLY A 130 -14.26 -14.32 14.35
C GLY A 130 -13.36 -13.64 13.29
N ASN A 131 -13.44 -14.07 12.03
CA ASN A 131 -12.77 -13.44 10.90
C ASN A 131 -13.64 -12.33 10.30
N LEU A 132 -13.03 -11.17 10.09
CA LEU A 132 -13.69 -10.03 9.47
C LEU A 132 -13.94 -10.31 7.98
N THR A 133 -15.21 -10.30 7.57
CA THR A 133 -15.58 -10.45 6.16
C THR A 133 -15.69 -9.11 5.46
N TRP A 134 -15.69 -9.09 4.12
CA TRP A 134 -15.95 -7.87 3.35
C TRP A 134 -17.30 -7.23 3.70
N SER A 135 -18.31 -8.07 3.97
CA SER A 135 -19.63 -7.57 4.38
C SER A 135 -19.59 -6.83 5.71
N ASP A 136 -18.71 -7.25 6.63
CA ASP A 136 -18.53 -6.63 7.94
C ASP A 136 -17.84 -5.27 7.81
N VAL A 137 -16.82 -5.18 6.95
CA VAL A 137 -16.15 -3.90 6.62
C VAL A 137 -17.16 -2.89 6.05
N GLN A 138 -18.05 -3.33 5.16
CA GLN A 138 -19.09 -2.46 4.58
C GLN A 138 -20.11 -1.93 5.60
N LYS A 139 -20.23 -2.57 6.77
CA LYS A 139 -21.10 -2.10 7.86
C LYS A 139 -20.46 -1.00 8.72
N MET A 140 -19.15 -0.79 8.64
CA MET A 140 -18.38 0.20 9.43
C MET A 140 -18.60 1.66 8.95
N LYS A 141 -19.86 2.10 8.88
CA LYS A 141 -20.26 3.38 8.28
C LYS A 141 -19.84 4.60 9.09
N TYR A 142 -19.78 4.49 10.41
CA TYR A 142 -19.34 5.57 11.29
C TYR A 142 -17.82 5.69 11.27
N THR A 143 -17.12 4.57 11.41
CA THR A 143 -15.66 4.49 11.28
C THR A 143 -15.17 5.08 9.94
N TRP A 144 -15.85 4.76 8.84
CA TRP A 144 -15.53 5.35 7.53
C TRP A 144 -15.70 6.88 7.49
N ARG A 145 -16.75 7.43 8.11
CA ARG A 145 -16.96 8.88 8.20
C ARG A 145 -15.85 9.57 9.00
N VAL A 146 -15.39 8.96 10.10
CA VAL A 146 -14.27 9.47 10.89
C VAL A 146 -12.97 9.45 10.08
N ALA A 147 -12.71 8.36 9.34
CA ALA A 147 -11.56 8.28 8.44
C ALA A 147 -11.62 9.36 7.34
N GLN A 148 -12.80 9.61 6.76
CA GLN A 148 -12.99 10.68 5.76
C GLN A 148 -12.73 12.08 6.34
N GLU A 149 -13.22 12.37 7.55
CA GLU A 149 -12.92 13.64 8.20
C GLU A 149 -11.42 13.81 8.48
N LEU A 150 -10.74 12.75 8.93
CA LEU A 150 -9.29 12.80 9.13
C LEU A 150 -8.54 13.00 7.83
N MET A 151 -8.94 12.32 6.74
CA MET A 151 -8.36 12.56 5.42
C MET A 151 -8.59 14.00 4.95
N ARG A 152 -9.73 14.61 5.25
CA ARG A 152 -10.01 16.03 4.97
C ARG A 152 -9.10 16.99 5.75
N PHE A 153 -8.64 16.59 6.93
CA PHE A 153 -7.73 17.41 7.74
C PHE A 153 -6.25 17.20 7.40
N ILE A 154 -5.87 16.01 6.91
CA ILE A 154 -4.48 15.65 6.62
C ILE A 154 -4.08 15.98 5.18
N GLY A 155 -5.00 15.81 4.23
CA GLY A 155 -4.79 16.12 2.81
C GLY A 155 -4.97 17.60 2.51
#